data_AF-A0A1I7WMA2-F1
#
_entry.id   AF-A0A1I7WMA2-F1
#
_cell.length_a   1.000
_cell.length_b   1.000
_cell.length_c   1.000
_cell.angle_alpha   90.00
_cell.angle_beta   90.00
_cell.angle_gamma   90.00
#
_symmetry.space_group_name_H-M   'P 1'
#
loop_
_entity.id
_entity.type
_entity.pdbx_description
1 polymer ?
#
loop_
_entity_poly.entity_id
_entity_poly.type
_entity_poly.pdbx_seq_one_letter_code
_entity_poly.pdbx_strand_id
1 'polypeptide(L)'
;MNHKGYLQSWAHELEHFESLSSFAVNSNNCDVVFEKPTVIMKLDASVNMYHHFCDFVNLYASQHINGTFIQDIEIVWWDTFYSIYRGQYKYNSFCSRKAKLQAVIYFY
;
A
#
# COMPACT_ATOMS: atom_id res chain seq x y z
N MET A 1 16.72 14.90 6.74
CA MET A 1 16.46 14.81 5.28
C MET A 1 17.17 13.61 4.62
N ASN A 2 17.78 12.67 5.35
CA ASN A 2 18.54 11.53 4.79
C ASN A 2 17.85 10.15 4.91
N HIS A 3 16.54 10.11 5.17
CA HIS A 3 15.77 8.86 5.30
C HIS A 3 14.80 8.67 4.14
N LYS A 4 15.31 8.81 2.90
CA LYS A 4 14.58 8.40 1.70
C LYS A 4 15.02 7.00 1.26
N GLY A 5 15.41 6.12 2.19
CA GLY A 5 15.74 4.74 1.81
C GLY A 5 14.52 4.10 1.13
N TYR A 6 14.70 3.54 -0.07
CA TYR A 6 13.63 2.90 -0.83
C TYR A 6 12.92 1.82 -0.02
N LEU A 7 13.68 1.10 0.79
CA LEU A 7 13.14 0.13 1.72
C LEU A 7 12.53 0.86 2.93
N GLN A 8 13.23 1.82 3.54
CA GLN A 8 12.85 2.44 4.82
C GLN A 8 11.62 3.37 4.81
N SER A 9 11.17 3.89 3.67
CA SER A 9 10.12 4.91 3.64
C SER A 9 9.37 4.96 2.31
N TRP A 10 8.15 5.52 2.33
CA TRP A 10 7.38 5.90 1.15
C TRP A 10 7.85 7.23 0.51
N ALA A 11 8.89 7.85 1.05
CA ALA A 11 9.23 9.24 0.73
C ALA A 11 9.64 9.45 -0.74
N HIS A 12 10.26 8.45 -1.37
CA HIS A 12 10.61 8.53 -2.79
C HIS A 12 9.41 8.32 -3.70
N GLU A 13 8.52 7.39 -3.35
CA GLU A 13 7.31 7.11 -4.13
C GLU A 13 6.34 8.28 -4.07
N LEU A 14 6.20 8.91 -2.90
CA LEU A 14 5.25 10.01 -2.68
C LEU A 14 5.76 11.38 -3.14
N GLU A 15 7.05 11.52 -3.49
CA GLU A 15 7.66 12.82 -3.82
C GLU A 15 7.00 13.52 -5.01
N HIS A 16 6.39 12.76 -5.92
CA HIS A 16 5.72 13.27 -7.10
C HIS A 16 4.19 13.25 -7.01
N PHE A 17 3.63 12.92 -5.84
CA PHE A 17 2.18 12.95 -5.65
C PHE A 17 1.71 14.38 -5.39
N GLU A 18 0.75 14.82 -6.19
CA GLU A 18 0.14 16.13 -6.07
C GLU A 18 -1.36 16.01 -5.77
N SER A 19 -1.89 16.95 -4.98
CA SER A 19 -3.33 17.05 -4.75
C SER A 19 -3.97 17.81 -5.89
N LEU A 20 -4.91 17.17 -6.60
CA LEU A 20 -5.65 17.76 -7.69
C LEU A 20 -7.08 18.08 -7.24
N SER A 21 -7.40 19.37 -7.09
CA SER A 21 -8.71 19.83 -6.61
C SER A 21 -9.88 19.46 -7.54
N SER A 22 -9.61 19.28 -8.84
CA SER A 22 -10.59 18.88 -9.85
C SER A 22 -10.69 17.35 -10.05
N PHE A 23 -9.87 16.56 -9.36
CA PHE A 23 -9.86 15.12 -9.56
C PHE A 23 -11.09 14.49 -8.90
N ALA A 24 -11.82 13.69 -9.68
CA ALA A 24 -13.00 12.99 -9.21
C ALA A 24 -12.77 11.47 -9.28
N VAL A 25 -13.04 10.78 -8.17
CA VAL A 25 -12.98 9.31 -8.09
C VAL A 25 -14.20 8.73 -8.80
N ASN A 26 -14.03 8.37 -10.08
CA ASN A 26 -15.04 7.79 -10.95
C ASN A 26 -14.41 6.84 -11.99
N SER A 27 -15.26 6.09 -12.71
CA SER A 27 -14.83 5.10 -13.72
C SER A 27 -14.16 5.68 -14.97
N ASN A 28 -14.22 7.01 -15.18
CA ASN A 28 -13.51 7.63 -16.29
C ASN A 28 -12.04 7.92 -15.94
N ASN A 29 -11.72 8.04 -14.64
CA ASN A 29 -10.39 8.39 -14.15
C ASN A 29 -9.64 7.20 -13.51
N CYS A 30 -10.36 6.15 -13.14
CA CYS A 30 -9.84 5.02 -12.37
C CYS A 30 -10.23 3.69 -13.02
N ASP A 31 -9.27 2.80 -13.27
CA ASP A 31 -9.57 1.43 -13.77
C ASP A 31 -10.33 0.63 -12.70
N VAL A 32 -9.92 0.80 -11.44
CA VAL A 32 -10.54 0.18 -10.27
C VAL A 32 -10.80 1.23 -9.21
N VAL A 33 -11.99 1.16 -8.62
CA VAL A 33 -12.37 1.98 -7.47
C VAL A 33 -12.64 1.07 -6.27
N PHE A 34 -11.82 1.23 -5.25
CA PHE A 34 -11.97 0.56 -3.97
C PHE A 34 -12.93 1.36 -3.08
N GLU A 35 -14.05 0.73 -2.73
CA GLU A 35 -15.12 1.34 -1.93
C GLU A 35 -14.97 1.03 -0.43
N LYS A 36 -14.24 -0.04 -0.07
CA LYS A 36 -13.91 -0.37 1.32
C LYS A 36 -12.66 0.41 1.77
N PRO A 37 -12.41 0.52 3.09
CA PRO A 37 -11.14 1.05 3.57
C PRO A 37 -9.98 0.25 2.99
N THR A 38 -9.06 0.94 2.32
CA THR A 38 -7.94 0.31 1.62
C THR A 38 -6.64 0.60 2.36
N VAL A 39 -5.88 -0.45 2.64
CA VAL A 39 -4.51 -0.33 3.12
C VAL A 39 -3.56 -0.60 1.97
N ILE A 40 -2.72 0.39 1.65
CA ILE A 40 -1.66 0.23 0.67
C ILE A 40 -0.39 -0.16 1.43
N MET A 41 0.17 -1.31 1.08
CA MET A 41 1.35 -1.87 1.75
C MET A 41 2.46 -2.16 0.76
N LYS A 42 3.69 -1.84 1.15
CA LYS A 42 4.90 -2.41 0.54
C LYS A 42 5.22 -3.68 1.33
N LEU A 43 5.72 -4.73 0.70
CA LEU A 43 6.11 -5.97 1.38
C LEU A 43 7.63 -6.12 1.30
N ASP A 44 8.29 -6.45 2.41
CA ASP A 44 9.75 -6.57 2.43
C ASP A 44 10.22 -7.90 1.83
N ALA A 45 11.09 -7.83 0.81
CA ALA A 45 11.71 -8.94 0.09
C ALA A 45 10.77 -10.15 -0.19
N SER A 46 10.19 -10.16 -1.39
CA SER A 46 9.18 -11.10 -1.87
C SER A 46 9.67 -12.55 -2.13
N VAL A 47 10.77 -12.95 -1.52
CA VAL A 47 11.41 -14.25 -1.67
C VAL A 47 10.83 -15.33 -0.74
N ASN A 48 10.21 -14.95 0.40
CA ASN A 48 9.63 -15.90 1.35
C ASN A 48 8.51 -15.25 2.19
N MET A 49 7.40 -15.95 2.40
CA MET A 49 6.30 -15.49 3.26
C MET A 49 6.73 -15.22 4.71
N TYR A 50 7.74 -15.94 5.22
CA TYR A 50 8.27 -15.69 6.56
C TYR A 50 8.96 -14.33 6.70
N HIS A 51 9.48 -13.76 5.61
CA HIS A 51 10.07 -12.42 5.64
C HIS A 51 9.00 -11.31 5.72
N HIS A 52 7.75 -11.60 5.36
CA HIS A 52 6.61 -10.68 5.48
C HIS A 52 5.91 -10.74 6.84
N PHE A 53 6.41 -11.55 7.78
CA PHE A 53 5.74 -11.73 9.08
C PHE A 53 5.57 -10.40 9.83
N CYS A 54 6.62 -9.56 9.83
CA CYS A 54 6.57 -8.24 10.45
C CYS A 54 5.54 -7.32 9.80
N ASP A 55 5.34 -7.40 8.48
CA ASP A 55 4.34 -6.59 7.77
C ASP A 55 2.92 -6.92 8.24
N PHE A 56 2.61 -8.21 8.39
CA PHE A 56 1.30 -8.65 8.88
C PHE A 56 1.09 -8.35 10.37
N VAL A 57 2.14 -8.44 11.20
CA VAL A 57 2.08 -8.03 12.61
C VAL A 57 1.83 -6.54 12.74
N ASN A 58 2.50 -5.71 11.95
CA ASN A 58 2.29 -4.26 11.94
C ASN A 58 0.86 -3.91 11.50
N LEU A 59 0.37 -4.56 10.44
CA LEU A 59 -1.00 -4.40 9.98
C LEU A 59 -2.01 -4.78 11.06
N TYR A 60 -1.83 -5.94 11.70
CA TYR A 60 -2.67 -6.39 12.81
C TYR A 60 -2.63 -5.39 13.96
N ALA A 61 -1.45 -5.00 14.44
CA ALA A 61 -1.29 -4.10 15.56
C ALA A 61 -1.92 -2.73 15.28
N SER A 62 -1.72 -2.16 14.10
CA SER A 62 -2.36 -0.90 13.69
C SER A 62 -3.88 -0.99 13.67
N GLN A 63 -4.44 -2.11 13.22
CA GLN A 63 -5.89 -2.31 13.26
C GLN A 63 -6.39 -2.53 14.70
N HIS A 64 -5.68 -3.33 15.49
CA HIS A 64 -6.05 -3.67 16.86
C HIS A 64 -6.06 -2.44 17.77
N ILE A 65 -4.99 -1.62 17.70
CA ILE A 65 -4.88 -0.37 18.46
C ILE A 65 -5.97 0.63 18.03
N ASN A 66 -6.29 0.69 16.73
CA ASN A 66 -7.37 1.54 16.23
C ASN A 66 -8.78 0.95 16.42
N GLY A 67 -8.92 -0.23 17.04
CA GLY A 67 -10.22 -0.89 17.22
C GLY A 67 -10.92 -1.31 15.92
N THR A 68 -10.17 -1.47 14.83
CA THR A 68 -10.68 -1.75 13.47
C THR A 68 -10.36 -3.16 12.98
N PHE A 69 -9.86 -4.05 13.84
CA PHE A 69 -9.45 -5.41 13.44
C PHE A 69 -10.57 -6.28 12.84
N ILE A 70 -11.82 -6.05 13.22
CA ILE A 70 -12.97 -6.80 12.69
C ILE A 70 -13.49 -6.17 11.38
N GLN A 71 -12.94 -5.03 10.97
CA GLN A 71 -13.38 -4.33 9.77
C GLN A 71 -12.94 -5.08 8.51
N ASP A 72 -13.85 -5.20 7.56
CA ASP A 72 -13.55 -5.66 6.21
C ASP A 72 -12.78 -4.55 5.47
N ILE A 73 -11.53 -4.85 5.12
CA ILE A 73 -10.60 -3.93 4.46
C ILE A 73 -10.03 -4.55 3.19
N GLU A 74 -9.64 -3.70 2.25
CA GLU A 74 -8.93 -4.11 1.04
C GLU A 74 -7.43 -3.86 1.21
N ILE A 75 -6.59 -4.82 0.84
CA ILE A 75 -5.15 -4.69 0.92
C ILE A 75 -4.58 -4.61 -0.50
N VAL A 76 -3.94 -3.49 -0.82
CA VAL A 76 -3.27 -3.26 -2.09
C VAL A 76 -1.78 -3.40 -1.86
N TRP A 77 -1.19 -4.43 -2.47
CA TRP A 77 0.24 -4.60 -2.49
C TRP A 77 0.87 -3.68 -3.54
N TRP A 78 1.69 -2.73 -3.08
CA TRP A 78 2.48 -1.83 -3.89
C TRP A 78 3.85 -2.43 -4.16
N ASP A 79 4.06 -2.88 -5.40
CA ASP A 79 5.36 -3.32 -5.92
C ASP A 79 5.67 -2.56 -7.22
N THR A 80 6.87 -1.98 -7.31
CA THR A 80 7.34 -1.33 -8.54
C THR A 80 8.26 -2.25 -9.35
N PHE A 81 8.66 -3.40 -8.77
CA PHE A 81 9.54 -4.34 -9.42
C PHE A 81 8.73 -5.34 -10.26
N TYR A 82 9.04 -5.38 -11.55
CA TYR A 82 8.41 -6.32 -12.47
C TYR A 82 9.03 -7.71 -12.33
N SER A 83 8.26 -8.67 -11.81
CA SER A 83 8.62 -10.09 -11.85
C SER A 83 7.64 -10.86 -12.72
N ILE A 84 8.11 -11.33 -13.88
CA ILE A 84 7.37 -12.19 -14.83
C ILE A 84 6.85 -13.51 -14.23
N TYR A 85 7.29 -13.88 -13.03
CA TYR A 85 6.89 -15.11 -12.35
C TYR A 85 5.78 -14.94 -11.32
N ARG A 86 5.33 -13.70 -11.06
CA ARG A 86 4.21 -13.44 -10.14
C ARG A 86 3.03 -12.98 -10.99
N GLY A 87 1.91 -13.70 -10.94
CA GLY A 87 0.66 -13.32 -11.58
C GLY A 87 0.10 -12.03 -10.98
N GLN A 88 0.74 -10.90 -11.27
CA GLN A 88 0.38 -9.58 -10.79
C GLN A 88 -0.63 -8.97 -11.75
N TYR A 89 -1.81 -8.62 -11.23
CA TYR A 89 -2.76 -7.80 -11.96
C TYR A 89 -2.24 -6.37 -12.00
N LYS A 90 -1.98 -5.87 -13.21
CA LYS A 90 -1.49 -4.51 -13.43
C LYS A 90 -2.68 -3.60 -13.70
N TYR A 91 -2.93 -2.67 -12.77
CA TYR A 91 -3.81 -1.53 -13.01
C TYR A 91 -2.97 -0.35 -13.47
N ASN A 92 -3.45 0.41 -14.46
CA ASN A 92 -2.77 1.64 -14.88
C ASN A 92 -3.12 2.78 -13.92
N SER A 93 -4.34 2.78 -13.39
CA SER A 93 -4.75 3.65 -12.29
C SER A 93 -5.72 2.94 -11.35
N PHE A 94 -5.53 3.14 -10.04
CA PHE A 94 -6.53 2.76 -9.04
C PHE A 94 -6.89 3.96 -8.19
N CYS A 95 -8.10 3.95 -7.66
CA CYS A 95 -8.57 4.95 -6.72
C CYS A 95 -9.18 4.28 -5.50
N SER A 96 -9.04 4.93 -4.35
CA SER A 96 -9.75 4.52 -3.13
C SER A 96 -10.38 5.75 -2.50
N ARG A 97 -11.64 5.63 -2.07
CA ARG A 97 -12.31 6.71 -1.35
C ARG A 97 -11.80 6.86 0.08
N LYS A 98 -11.15 5.81 0.61
CA LYS A 98 -10.61 5.77 1.98
C LYS A 98 -9.32 4.94 1.98
N ALA A 99 -8.20 5.59 1.68
CA ALA A 99 -6.88 4.95 1.71
C ALA A 99 -6.11 5.28 2.99
N LYS A 100 -5.36 4.29 3.49
CA LYS A 100 -4.29 4.46 4.48
C LYS A 100 -2.99 3.86 3.92
N LEU A 101 -1.89 4.57 4.11
CA LEU A 101 -0.55 4.08 3.80
C LEU A 101 0.00 3.38 5.03
N GLN A 102 0.36 2.10 4.90
CA GLN A 102 1.09 1.39 5.95
C GLN A 102 2.56 1.35 5.56
N ALA A 103 3.42 1.93 6.40
CA ALA A 103 4.86 1.81 6.25
C ALA A 103 5.34 0.44 6.73
N VAL A 104 6.24 -0.17 5.98
CA VAL A 104 7.03 -1.32 6.41
C VAL A 104 8.02 -0.83 7.47
N ILE A 105 7.93 -1.37 8.68
CA ILE A 105 8.94 -1.12 9.71
C ILE A 105 10.04 -2.15 9.53
N TYR A 106 11.22 -1.68 9.13
CA TYR A 106 12.44 -2.48 9.06
C TYR A 106 12.99 -2.64 10.48
N PHE A 107 13.02 -3.87 10.97
CA PHE A 107 13.86 -4.23 12.11
C PHE A 107 15.24 -4.60 11.55
N TYR A 108 16.20 -3.69 11.71
CA TYR A 108 17.61 -3.96 11.44
C TYR A 108 18.23 -4.80 12.55
#